data_AF-I2QPZ1-F1
#
_entry.id   AF-I2QPZ1-F1
#
_cell.length_a   1.000
_cell.length_b   1.000
_cell.length_c   1.000
_cell.angle_alpha   90.00
_cell.angle_beta   90.00
_cell.angle_gamma   90.00
#
_symmetry.space_group_name_H-M   'P 1'
#
loop_
_entity.id
_entity.type
_entity.pdbx_description
1 polymer ?
#
loop_
_entity_poly.entity_id
_entity_poly.type
_entity_poly.pdbx_seq_one_letter_code
_entity_poly.pdbx_strand_id
1 'polypeptide(L)' 'GQDTAALVARIKLPVLVLAATKDNVVPDVADAFAPLAGSSGGRVQLDKIEDADHFFRDLFAEDVADRIAGFIKQTR' A
#
# COMPACT_ATOMS: atom_id res chain seq x y z
N GLY A 1 4.99 -19.52 2.97
CA GLY A 1 4.89 -18.09 3.31
C GLY A 1 3.43 -17.72 3.46
N GLN A 2 3.10 -16.79 4.35
CA GLN A 2 1.74 -16.24 4.40
C GLN A 2 1.60 -15.18 3.30
N ASP A 3 0.51 -15.26 2.55
CA ASP A 3 0.13 -14.26 1.56
C ASP A 3 -0.62 -13.12 2.26
N THR A 4 0.01 -11.96 2.36
CA THR A 4 -0.55 -10.79 3.03
C THR A 4 -1.81 -10.28 2.33
N ALA A 5 -1.88 -10.31 0.99
CA ALA A 5 -3.06 -9.86 0.26
C ALA A 5 -4.28 -10.75 0.57
N ALA A 6 -4.07 -12.06 0.65
CA ALA A 6 -5.11 -13.01 1.06
C ALA A 6 -5.60 -12.80 2.51
N LEU A 7 -4.72 -12.35 3.41
CA LEU A 7 -5.10 -11.97 4.77
C LEU A 7 -5.90 -10.66 4.79
N VAL A 8 -5.44 -9.62 4.10
CA VAL A 8 -6.11 -8.31 4.01
C VAL A 8 -7.49 -8.41 3.35
N ALA A 9 -7.69 -9.37 2.44
CA ALA A 9 -9.00 -9.66 1.86
C ALA A 9 -10.06 -9.99 2.92
N ARG A 10 -9.66 -10.52 4.09
CA ARG A 10 -10.55 -10.92 5.19
C ARG A 10 -10.69 -9.86 6.29
N ILE A 11 -9.87 -8.81 6.25
CA ILE A 11 -9.89 -7.71 7.23
C ILE A 11 -11.07 -6.76 6.92
N LYS A 12 -11.82 -6.35 7.94
CA LYS A 12 -12.97 -5.43 7.77
C LYS A 12 -12.58 -3.95 7.84
N LEU A 13 -11.46 -3.64 8.48
CA LEU A 13 -10.95 -2.28 8.60
C LEU A 13 -10.41 -1.77 7.25
N PRO A 14 -10.45 -0.46 7.01
CA PRO A 14 -9.74 0.15 5.89
C PRO A 14 -8.23 -0.11 5.97
N VAL A 15 -7.60 -0.35 4.83
CA VAL A 15 -6.17 -0.64 4.71
C VAL A 15 -5.55 0.21 3.60
N LEU A 16 -4.50 0.95 3.95
CA LEU A 16 -3.61 1.59 3.00
C LEU A 16 -2.40 0.69 2.75
N VAL A 17 -2.09 0.44 1.48
CA VAL A 17 -0.91 -0.26 1.02
C VAL A 17 -0.05 0.72 0.23
N LEU A 18 1.19 0.91 0.67
CA LEU A 18 2.19 1.72 -0.02
C LEU A 18 3.21 0.80 -0.66
N ALA A 19 3.31 0.82 -2.00
CA ALA A 19 4.22 -0.01 -2.77
C ALA A 19 5.25 0.86 -3.51
N ALA A 20 6.53 0.52 -3.41
CA ALA A 20 7.61 1.26 -4.06
C ALA A 20 7.89 0.68 -5.46
N THR A 21 7.99 1.52 -6.50
CA THR A 21 8.01 1.02 -7.89
C THR A 21 9.34 0.46 -8.35
N LYS A 22 10.43 0.66 -7.58
CA LYS A 22 11.76 0.06 -7.79
C LYS A 22 12.15 -0.91 -6.67
N ASP A 23 11.20 -1.42 -5.90
CA ASP A 23 11.48 -2.47 -4.90
C ASP A 23 11.87 -3.78 -5.62
N ASN A 24 13.13 -4.19 -5.45
CA ASN A 24 13.65 -5.45 -5.98
C ASN A 24 13.72 -6.57 -4.91
N VAL A 25 13.35 -6.28 -3.66
CA VAL A 25 13.30 -7.23 -2.54
C VAL A 25 11.93 -7.89 -2.49
N VAL A 26 10.86 -7.12 -2.69
CA VAL A 26 9.46 -7.60 -2.71
C VAL A 26 8.69 -6.99 -3.90
N PRO A 27 9.07 -7.33 -5.15
CA PRO A 27 8.61 -6.62 -6.35
C PRO A 27 7.13 -6.80 -6.68
N ASP A 28 6.46 -7.79 -6.07
CA ASP A 28 5.11 -8.22 -6.42
C ASP A 28 4.01 -7.58 -5.57
N VAL A 29 4.34 -6.72 -4.59
CA VAL A 29 3.36 -6.11 -3.67
C VAL A 29 2.28 -5.33 -4.43
N ALA A 30 2.67 -4.50 -5.39
CA ALA A 30 1.70 -3.72 -6.17
C ALA A 30 0.72 -4.63 -6.95
N ASP A 31 1.24 -5.67 -7.60
CA ASP A 31 0.44 -6.57 -8.41
C ASP A 31 -0.46 -7.47 -7.56
N ALA A 32 0.04 -7.92 -6.41
CA ALA A 32 -0.73 -8.73 -5.45
C ALA A 32 -1.93 -7.97 -4.88
N PHE A 33 -1.80 -6.66 -4.65
CA PHE A 33 -2.86 -5.84 -4.05
C PHE A 33 -3.76 -5.14 -5.08
N ALA A 34 -3.36 -5.02 -6.35
CA ALA A 34 -4.15 -4.34 -7.38
C ALA A 34 -5.58 -4.90 -7.55
N PRO A 35 -5.81 -6.24 -7.59
CA PRO A 35 -7.16 -6.77 -7.65
C PRO A 35 -8.01 -6.37 -6.44
N LEU A 36 -7.41 -6.38 -5.25
CA LEU A 36 -8.12 -6.07 -4.00
C LEU A 36 -8.46 -4.58 -3.91
N ALA A 37 -7.56 -3.70 -4.37
CA ALA A 37 -7.86 -2.27 -4.46
C ALA A 37 -9.05 -2.01 -5.39
N GLY A 38 -9.10 -2.70 -6.54
CA GLY A 38 -10.21 -2.57 -7.50
C GLY A 38 -11.54 -3.16 -7.03
N SER A 39 -11.53 -4.22 -6.20
CA SER A 39 -12.76 -4.96 -5.82
C SER A 39 -13.27 -4.67 -4.41
N SER A 40 -12.53 -3.93 -3.58
CA SER A 40 -12.85 -3.75 -2.15
C SER A 40 -13.84 -2.63 -1.83
N GLY A 41 -14.35 -1.91 -2.85
CA GLY A 41 -15.25 -0.77 -2.65
C GLY A 41 -14.60 0.40 -1.89
N GLY A 42 -13.29 0.58 -2.06
CA GLY A 42 -12.51 1.63 -1.38
C GLY A 42 -11.97 1.25 0.00
N ARG A 43 -12.28 0.06 0.52
CA ARG A 43 -11.71 -0.42 1.80
C ARG A 43 -10.20 -0.62 1.72
N VAL A 44 -9.69 -1.08 0.57
CA VAL A 44 -8.26 -1.24 0.34
C VAL A 44 -7.82 -0.18 -0.66
N GLN A 45 -6.94 0.72 -0.20
CA GLN A 45 -6.27 1.70 -1.03
C GLN A 45 -4.86 1.20 -1.34
N LEU A 46 -4.46 1.23 -2.60
CA LEU A 46 -3.12 0.90 -3.06
C LEU A 46 -2.52 2.14 -3.72
N ASP A 47 -1.44 2.63 -3.12
CA ASP A 47 -0.71 3.81 -3.57
C ASP A 47 0.72 3.39 -3.93
N LYS A 48 1.19 3.85 -5.09
CA LYS A 48 2.56 3.62 -5.54
C LYS A 48 3.45 4.83 -5.23
N ILE A 49 4.65 4.57 -4.73
CA ILE A 49 5.69 5.57 -4.53
C ILE A 49 6.64 5.44 -5.70
N GLU A 50 6.55 6.40 -6.61
CA GLU A 50 7.30 6.38 -7.86
C GLU A 50 8.79 6.58 -7.61
N ASP A 51 9.61 5.90 -8.41
CA ASP A 51 11.07 5.92 -8.37
C ASP A 51 11.71 5.44 -7.05
N ALA A 52 10.93 4.90 -6.14
CA ALA A 52 11.39 4.52 -4.81
C ALA A 52 11.73 3.03 -4.70
N ASP A 53 12.76 2.70 -3.91
CA ASP A 53 13.21 1.32 -3.66
C ASP A 53 12.65 0.75 -2.35
N HIS A 54 13.15 -0.41 -1.90
CA HIS A 54 12.70 -1.05 -0.66
C HIS A 54 12.85 -0.16 0.59
N PHE A 55 13.84 0.72 0.59
CA PHE A 55 14.12 1.67 1.66
C PHE A 55 13.56 3.06 1.34
N PHE A 56 12.47 3.14 0.54
CA PHE A 56 11.85 4.38 0.10
C PHE A 56 11.62 5.42 1.21
N ARG A 57 11.43 4.98 2.45
CA ARG A 57 11.27 5.89 3.60
C ARG A 57 12.48 6.78 3.86
N ASP A 58 13.67 6.40 3.43
CA ASP A 58 14.88 7.19 3.63
C ASP A 58 14.90 8.45 2.73
N LEU A 59 14.30 8.35 1.53
CA LEU A 59 14.26 9.44 0.55
C LEU A 59 12.88 10.07 0.38
N PHE A 60 11.81 9.34 0.70
CA PHE A 60 10.41 9.72 0.47
C PHE A 60 9.58 9.75 1.76
N ALA A 61 10.21 9.88 2.93
CA ALA A 61 9.54 9.89 4.24
C ALA A 61 8.38 10.91 4.33
N GLU A 62 8.55 12.11 3.76
CA GLU A 62 7.53 13.16 3.80
C GLU A 62 6.30 12.79 2.96
N ASP A 63 6.49 12.34 1.71
CA ASP A 63 5.38 11.88 0.85
C ASP A 63 4.61 10.70 1.49
N VAL A 64 5.36 9.74 2.07
CA VAL A 64 4.78 8.64 2.84
C VAL A 64 3.93 9.15 4.01
N ALA A 65 4.46 10.10 4.78
CA ALA A 65 3.76 10.65 5.93
C ALA A 65 2.47 11.37 5.51
N ASP A 66 2.50 12.15 4.43
CA ASP A 66 1.34 12.87 3.91
C ASP A 66 0.25 11.91 3.43
N ARG A 67 0.61 10.82 2.74
CA ARG A 67 -0.36 9.79 2.31
C ARG A 67 -1.01 9.09 3.50
N ILE A 68 -0.22 8.72 4.51
CA ILE A 68 -0.73 8.11 5.74
C ILE A 68 -1.67 9.07 6.46
N ALA A 69 -1.28 10.34 6.61
CA ALA A 69 -2.11 11.36 7.25
C ALA A 69 -3.41 11.60 6.48
N GLY A 70 -3.36 11.63 5.15
CA GLY A 70 -4.51 11.73 4.27
C GLY A 70 -5.48 10.57 4.45
N PHE A 71 -4.98 9.34 4.42
CA PHE A 71 -5.77 8.13 4.64
C PHE A 71 -6.47 8.11 6.00
N ILE A 72 -5.75 8.48 7.07
CA ILE A 72 -6.32 8.55 8.43
C ILE A 72 -7.46 9.58 8.49
N LYS A 73 -7.30 10.75 7.85
CA LYS A 73 -8.34 11.79 7.82
C LYS A 73 -9.62 11.33 7.10
N GLN A 74 -9.49 10.55 6.03
CA GLN A 74 -10.63 10.01 5.27
C GLN A 74 -11.37 8.89 6.00
N THR A 75 -10.67 8.20 6.90
CA THR A 75 -11.20 7.02 7.62
C THR A 75 -11.85 7.38 8.97
N ARG A 76 -11.81 8.66 9.35
CA ARG A 76 -12.45 9.18 10.57
C ARG A 76 -13.94 9.45 10.38
#